data_AF-A0A1B6F5N6-F1
#
_entry.id   AF-A0A1B6F5N6-F1
#
_cell.length_a   1.000
_cell.length_b   1.000
_cell.length_c   1.000
_cell.angle_alpha   90.00
_cell.angle_beta   90.00
_cell.angle_gamma   90.00
#
_symmetry.space_group_name_H-M   'P 1'
#
loop_
_entity.id
_entity.type
_entity.pdbx_description
1 polymer ?
#
loop_
_entity_poly.entity_id
_entity_poly.type
_entity_poly.pdbx_seq_one_letter_code
_entity_poly.pdbx_strand_id
1 'polypeptide(L)'
;EGCNIVAHLDEVVFKQFIDLISQMILATDMVVHFKMLQEEKQMAVDGFDENNERHRELLRSLIISCADISDQTKDWAMCVRVAKLIYNEFFTQGDMEKAMGVDPMDM
;
A
#
# COMPACT_ATOMS: atom_id res chain seq x y z
N GLU A 1 -3.84 18.23 20.76
CA GLU A 1 -2.41 18.13 21.14
C GLU A 1 -2.14 16.75 21.72
N GLY A 2 -0.88 16.28 21.71
CA GLY A 2 -0.48 15.00 22.31
C GLY A 2 -0.35 13.80 21.37
N CYS A 3 -0.48 13.99 20.05
CA CYS A 3 -0.42 12.89 19.07
C CYS A 3 0.93 12.74 18.34
N ASN A 4 1.90 13.64 18.58
CA ASN A 4 3.20 13.56 17.89
C ASN A 4 4.09 12.48 18.53
N ILE A 5 3.98 11.26 18.01
CA ILE A 5 4.74 10.08 18.47
C ILE A 5 6.25 10.19 18.21
N VAL A 6 6.67 11.12 17.33
CA VAL A 6 8.07 11.35 16.95
C VAL A 6 8.60 12.71 17.44
N ALA A 7 7.97 13.31 18.45
CA ALA A 7 8.36 14.62 18.98
C ALA A 7 9.80 14.70 19.55
N HIS A 8 10.44 13.55 19.77
CA HIS A 8 11.80 13.44 20.29
C HIS A 8 12.87 13.43 19.20
N LEU A 9 12.49 13.35 17.92
CA LEU A 9 13.42 13.36 16.80
C LEU A 9 13.94 14.78 16.54
N ASP A 10 15.19 14.89 16.09
CA ASP A 10 15.71 16.15 15.56
C ASP A 10 15.06 16.49 14.20
N GLU A 11 15.23 17.73 13.75
CA GLU A 11 14.60 18.24 12.53
C GLU A 11 14.96 17.44 11.27
N VAL A 12 16.21 16.95 11.18
CA VAL A 12 16.70 16.21 10.02
C VAL A 12 16.05 14.83 9.98
N VAL A 13 16.07 14.10 11.09
CA VAL A 13 15.47 12.77 11.19
C VAL A 13 13.95 12.85 11.10
N PHE A 14 13.33 13.88 11.67
CA PHE A 14 11.89 14.12 11.51
C PHE A 14 11.51 14.28 10.04
N LYS A 15 12.26 15.07 9.26
CA LYS A 15 12.00 15.22 7.83
C LYS A 15 12.15 13.88 7.09
N GLN A 16 13.21 13.13 7.37
CA GLN A 16 13.42 11.80 6.79
C GLN A 16 12.27 10.83 7.13
N PHE A 17 11.76 10.89 8.36
CA PHE A 17 10.60 10.11 8.79
C PHE A 17 9.34 10.48 7.99
N ILE A 18 9.06 11.78 7.83
CA ILE A 18 7.90 12.23 7.05
C ILE A 18 8.03 11.85 5.58
N ASP A 19 9.21 12.00 4.98
CA ASP A 19 9.48 11.60 3.59
C ASP A 19 9.26 10.09 3.42
N LEU A 20 9.75 9.28 4.37
CA LEU A 20 9.60 7.83 4.35
C LEU A 20 8.13 7.39 4.48
N ILE A 21 7.38 7.96 5.43
CA ILE A 21 5.95 7.65 5.60
C ILE A 21 5.17 8.05 4.36
N SER A 22 5.46 9.21 3.78
CA SER A 22 4.80 9.67 2.56
C SER A 22 5.04 8.71 1.39
N GLN A 23 6.29 8.25 1.21
CA GLN A 23 6.63 7.26 0.20
C GLN A 23 5.89 5.93 0.43
N MET A 24 5.84 5.44 1.67
CA MET A 24 5.15 4.19 2.00
C MET A 24 3.64 4.27 1.76
N ILE A 25 3.00 5.40 2.10
CA ILE A 25 1.57 5.63 1.80
C ILE A 25 1.33 5.65 0.29
N LEU A 26 2.19 6.33 -0.49
CA LEU A 26 2.03 6.36 -1.94
C LEU A 26 2.22 4.99 -2.59
N ALA A 27 3.05 4.12 -1.99
CA ALA A 27 3.28 2.77 -2.48
C ALA A 27 2.09 1.81 -2.27
N THR A 28 1.09 2.16 -1.45
CA THR A 28 -0.13 1.34 -1.30
C THR A 28 -1.11 1.51 -2.46
N ASP A 29 -0.92 2.52 -3.32
CA ASP A 29 -1.66 2.59 -4.58
C ASP A 29 -1.23 1.43 -5.49
N MET A 30 -2.19 0.55 -5.82
CA MET A 30 -1.95 -0.61 -6.67
C MET A 30 -1.40 -0.24 -8.05
N VAL A 31 -1.75 0.92 -8.61
CA VAL A 31 -1.18 1.40 -9.88
C VAL A 31 0.32 1.70 -9.72
N VAL A 32 0.72 2.24 -8.57
CA VAL A 32 2.12 2.51 -8.25
C VAL A 32 2.87 1.19 -8.03
N HIS A 33 2.29 0.25 -7.27
CA HIS A 33 2.86 -1.09 -7.10
C HIS A 33 3.10 -1.79 -8.45
N PHE A 34 2.11 -1.81 -9.36
CA PHE A 34 2.27 -2.46 -10.66
C PHE A 34 3.35 -1.83 -11.55
N LYS A 35 3.63 -0.53 -11.40
CA LYS A 35 4.74 0.14 -12.10
C LYS A 35 6.10 -0.33 -11.56
N MET A 36 6.22 -0.59 -10.26
CA MET A 36 7.46 -1.02 -9.60
C MET A 36 7.70 -2.53 -9.66
N LEU A 37 6.64 -3.32 -9.88
CA LEU A 37 6.68 -4.79 -9.82
C LEU A 37 7.77 -5.43 -10.70
N GLN A 38 8.10 -4.83 -11.86
CA GLN A 38 9.16 -5.37 -12.71
C GLN A 38 10.56 -5.19 -12.09
N GLU A 39 10.82 -4.04 -11.46
CA GLU A 39 12.08 -3.80 -10.75
C GLU A 39 12.18 -4.65 -9.49
N GLU A 40 11.08 -4.82 -8.75
CA GLU A 40 11.02 -5.72 -7.58
C GLU A 40 11.35 -7.18 -7.97
N LYS A 41 10.80 -7.65 -9.10
CA LYS A 41 11.12 -8.97 -9.65
C LYS A 41 12.58 -9.09 -10.06
N GLN A 42 13.12 -8.06 -10.72
CA GLN A 42 14.52 -8.06 -11.13
C GLN A 42 15.45 -8.07 -9.92
N MET A 43 15.16 -7.27 -8.90
CA MET A 43 15.88 -7.28 -7.61
C MET A 43 15.83 -8.67 -6.94
N ALA A 44 14.70 -9.36 -7.01
CA ALA A 44 14.60 -10.72 -6.45
C ALA A 44 15.47 -11.75 -7.21
N VAL A 45 15.67 -11.56 -8.51
CA VAL A 45 16.54 -12.41 -9.35
C VAL A 45 18.02 -12.09 -9.12
N ASP A 46 18.37 -10.81 -9.12
CA ASP A 46 19.76 -10.34 -8.99
C ASP A 46 20.29 -10.45 -7.55
N GLY A 47 19.38 -10.53 -6.58
CA GLY A 47 19.68 -10.52 -5.16
C GLY A 47 19.54 -9.12 -4.55
N PHE A 48 18.97 -9.08 -3.35
CA PHE A 48 18.88 -7.85 -2.57
C PHE A 48 20.28 -7.40 -2.11
N ASP A 49 20.53 -6.09 -2.18
CA ASP A 49 21.76 -5.45 -1.71
C ASP A 49 21.35 -4.35 -0.73
N GLU A 50 21.72 -4.52 0.54
CA GLU A 50 21.38 -3.59 1.60
C GLU A 50 22.03 -2.21 1.42
N ASN A 51 23.14 -2.12 0.69
CA ASN A 51 23.85 -0.86 0.46
C ASN A 51 23.22 -0.08 -0.72
N ASN A 52 22.47 -0.76 -1.59
CA ASN A 52 21.78 -0.14 -2.70
C ASN A 52 20.49 0.55 -2.24
N GLU A 53 20.43 1.88 -2.36
CA GLU A 53 19.28 2.67 -1.90
C GLU A 53 17.99 2.31 -2.64
N ARG A 54 18.08 2.01 -3.94
CA ARG A 54 16.93 1.61 -4.76
C ARG A 54 16.40 0.25 -4.32
N HIS A 55 17.28 -0.70 -3.98
CA HIS A 55 16.84 -2.00 -3.45
C HIS A 55 16.10 -1.81 -2.11
N ARG A 56 16.60 -0.95 -1.22
CA ARG A 56 15.89 -0.63 0.04
C ARG A 56 14.54 0.05 -0.20
N GLU A 57 14.43 0.92 -1.19
CA GLU A 57 13.17 1.53 -1.59
C GLU A 57 12.17 0.49 -2.12
N LEU A 58 12.56 -0.32 -3.11
CA LEU A 58 11.73 -1.38 -3.70
C LEU A 58 11.27 -2.38 -2.63
N LEU A 59 12.16 -2.78 -1.72
CA LEU A 59 11.80 -3.68 -0.63
C LEU A 59 10.76 -3.07 0.32
N ARG A 60 10.88 -1.78 0.66
CA ARG A 60 9.90 -1.10 1.52
C ARG A 60 8.53 -0.99 0.85
N SER A 61 8.50 -0.64 -0.43
CA SER A 61 7.29 -0.61 -1.25
C SER A 61 6.62 -1.99 -1.30
N LEU A 62 7.40 -3.05 -1.57
CA LEU A 62 6.89 -4.41 -1.59
C LEU A 62 6.31 -4.83 -0.23
N ILE A 63 7.02 -4.55 0.87
CA ILE A 63 6.56 -4.90 2.23
C ILE A 63 5.24 -4.21 2.56
N ILE A 64 5.09 -2.91 2.26
CA ILE A 64 3.84 -2.20 2.57
C ILE A 64 2.68 -2.70 1.70
N SER A 65 2.90 -2.98 0.41
CA SER A 65 1.88 -3.59 -0.44
C SER A 65 1.47 -4.98 0.07
N CYS A 66 2.44 -5.81 0.48
CA CYS A 66 2.15 -7.12 1.08
C CYS A 66 1.35 -7.00 2.38
N ALA A 67 1.62 -5.99 3.22
CA ALA A 67 0.86 -5.74 4.43
C ALA A 67 -0.60 -5.36 4.11
N ASP A 68 -0.80 -4.50 3.12
CA ASP A 68 -2.10 -3.99 2.67
C ASP A 68 -3.02 -5.12 2.17
N ILE A 69 -2.48 -6.09 1.42
CA ILE A 69 -3.24 -7.25 0.91
C ILE A 69 -3.09 -8.51 1.76
N SER A 70 -2.55 -8.41 2.97
CA SER A 70 -2.16 -9.57 3.78
C SER A 70 -3.33 -10.45 4.23
N ASP A 71 -4.57 -9.97 4.16
CA ASP A 71 -5.78 -10.75 4.41
C ASP A 71 -5.89 -12.00 3.53
N GLN A 72 -5.37 -11.93 2.30
CA GLN A 72 -5.41 -13.05 1.35
C GLN A 72 -4.42 -14.19 1.70
N THR A 73 -3.56 -13.97 2.70
CA THR A 73 -2.63 -14.98 3.23
C THR A 73 -3.22 -15.77 4.40
N LYS A 74 -4.44 -15.42 4.85
CA LYS A 74 -5.10 -16.05 6.00
C LYS A 74 -5.92 -17.27 5.58
N ASP A 75 -6.63 -17.86 6.54
CA ASP A 75 -7.52 -18.98 6.24
C ASP A 75 -8.69 -18.57 5.34
N TRP A 76 -9.32 -19.56 4.72
CA TRP A 76 -10.43 -19.34 3.78
C TRP A 76 -11.60 -18.57 4.39
N ALA A 77 -11.92 -18.81 5.67
CA ALA A 77 -13.02 -18.13 6.34
C ALA A 77 -12.74 -16.63 6.45
N MET A 78 -11.49 -16.26 6.73
CA MET A 78 -11.03 -14.87 6.72
C MET A 78 -11.11 -14.26 5.32
N CYS A 79 -10.62 -14.95 4.29
CA CYS A 79 -10.69 -14.45 2.91
C CYS A 79 -12.14 -14.19 2.47
N VAL A 80 -13.07 -15.10 2.77
CA VAL A 80 -14.51 -14.94 2.47
C VAL A 80 -15.10 -13.74 3.19
N ARG A 81 -14.72 -13.53 4.47
CA ARG A 81 -15.20 -12.37 5.23
C ARG A 81 -14.74 -11.06 4.60
N VAL A 82 -13.46 -10.97 4.25
CA VAL A 82 -12.87 -9.77 3.65
C VAL A 82 -13.47 -9.49 2.27
N ALA A 83 -13.64 -10.52 1.43
CA ALA A 83 -14.29 -10.36 0.13
C ALA A 83 -15.70 -9.76 0.27
N LYS A 84 -16.51 -10.21 1.24
CA LYS A 84 -17.84 -9.63 1.50
C LYS A 84 -17.78 -8.15 1.89
N LEU A 85 -16.77 -7.75 2.68
CA LEU A 85 -16.59 -6.35 3.07
C LEU A 85 -16.20 -5.49 1.87
N ILE A 86 -15.25 -5.96 1.06
CA ILE A 86 -14.79 -5.28 -0.17
C ILE A 86 -15.97 -5.06 -1.14
N TYR A 87 -16.72 -6.12 -1.46
CA TYR A 87 -17.86 -6.00 -2.37
C TYR A 87 -18.97 -5.11 -1.82
N ASN A 88 -19.23 -5.14 -0.51
CA ASN A 88 -20.21 -4.24 0.09
C ASN A 88 -19.79 -2.77 -0.04
N GLU A 89 -18.51 -2.46 0.15
CA GLU A 89 -17.97 -1.12 -0.05
C GLU A 89 -18.08 -0.69 -1.52
N PHE A 90 -17.67 -1.55 -2.46
CA PHE A 90 -17.75 -1.28 -3.90
C PHE A 90 -19.18 -1.08 -4.40
N PHE A 91 -20.13 -1.89 -3.95
CA PHE A 91 -21.54 -1.69 -4.34
C PHE A 91 -22.11 -0.41 -3.75
N THR A 92 -21.74 -0.07 -2.51
CA THR A 92 -22.14 1.20 -1.88
C THR A 92 -21.62 2.39 -2.69
N GLN A 93 -20.35 2.35 -3.12
CA GLN A 93 -19.78 3.37 -4.01
C GLN A 93 -20.52 3.40 -5.36
N GLY A 94 -20.74 2.24 -5.98
CA GLY A 94 -21.41 2.16 -7.29
C GLY A 94 -22.85 2.68 -7.28
N ASP A 95 -23.57 2.51 -6.17
CA ASP A 95 -24.90 3.09 -5.99
C ASP A 95 -24.85 4.62 -5.86
N MET A 96 -23.82 5.16 -5.18
CA MET A 96 -23.58 6.61 -5.11
C MET A 96 -23.22 7.18 -6.49
N GLU A 97 -22.36 6.51 -7.25
CA GLU A 97 -21.97 6.90 -8.61
C GLU A 97 -23.20 6.96 -9.54
N LYS A 98 -24.05 5.93 -9.52
CA LYS A 98 -25.32 5.92 -10.27
C LYS A 98 -26.23 7.07 -9.88
N ALA A 99 -26.36 7.38 -8.59
CA ALA A 99 -27.18 8.49 -8.12
C ALA A 99 -26.64 9.86 -8.58
N MET A 100 -25.34 9.96 -8.83
CA MET A 100 -24.69 11.14 -9.41
C MET A 100 -24.72 11.17 -10.95
N GLY A 101 -25.27 10.15 -11.61
CA GLY A 101 -25.29 10.03 -13.06
C GLY A 101 -23.95 9.61 -13.68
N VAL A 102 -23.08 8.99 -12.89
CA VAL A 102 -21.81 8.39 -13.35
C VAL A 102 -22.02 6.89 -13.50
N ASP A 103 -21.58 6.31 -14.61
CA ASP A 103 -21.57 4.86 -14.78
C ASP A 103 -20.48 4.25 -13.88
N PRO A 104 -20.84 3.37 -12.94
CA PRO A 104 -19.87 2.73 -12.07
C PRO A 104 -19.04 1.71 -12.83
N MET A 105 -17.85 1.41 -12.33
CA MET A 105 -17.01 0.35 -12.88
C MET A 105 -17.64 -1.03 -12.66
N ASP A 106 -17.54 -1.90 -13.67
CA ASP A 106 -17.85 -3.32 -13.53
C ASP A 106 -16.81 -3.97 -12.59
N MET A 107 -17.23 -4.38 -11.40
CA MET A 107 -16.43 -5.17 -10.45
C MET A 107 -17.15 -6.46 -10.05
#